data_AF-A0A673GPE0-F1
#
_entry.id   AF-A0A673GPE0-F1
#
_cell.length_a   1.000
_cell.length_b   1.000
_cell.length_c   1.000
_cell.angle_alpha   90.00
_cell.angle_beta   90.00
_cell.angle_gamma   90.00
#
_symmetry.space_group_name_H-M   'P 1'
#
loop_
_entity.id
_entity.type
_entity.pdbx_description
1 polymer ?
#
loop_
_entity_poly.entity_id
_entity_poly.type
_entity_poly.pdbx_seq_one_letter_code
_entity_poly.pdbx_strand_id
1 'polypeptide(L)'
;MPSVPGSNPPNIKYEQSDMNSIARLVKWSYHEGDLKSGAPYPPCTGMHRRAVCVYGAGDLKWIVQQHHLLANKFDPEVDEVAIKCMEAFLRYKAIYGRSLLTVQKSDIVL
;
A
#
# COMPACT_ATOMS: atom_id res chain seq x y z
N MET A 1 10.14 1.05 -25.65
CA MET A 1 10.11 0.30 -26.93
C MET A 1 9.17 1.04 -27.86
N PRO A 2 9.68 1.80 -28.86
CA PRO A 2 8.89 2.83 -29.55
C PRO A 2 7.58 2.36 -30.24
N SER A 3 7.45 1.06 -30.53
CA SER A 3 6.32 0.47 -31.25
C SER A 3 5.33 -0.29 -30.36
N VAL A 4 5.56 -0.36 -29.04
CA VAL A 4 4.70 -1.12 -28.13
C VAL A 4 3.55 -0.22 -27.64
N PRO A 5 2.28 -0.62 -27.86
CA PRO A 5 1.14 0.14 -27.33
C PRO A 5 1.22 0.34 -25.82
N GLY A 6 0.98 1.58 -25.37
CA GLY A 6 1.06 1.95 -23.95
C GLY A 6 2.48 2.13 -23.39
N SER A 7 3.53 2.05 -24.21
CA SER A 7 4.89 2.32 -23.76
C SER A 7 5.21 3.81 -23.65
N ASN A 8 6.09 4.14 -22.71
CA ASN A 8 6.65 5.49 -22.59
C ASN A 8 7.81 5.71 -23.59
N PRO A 9 8.03 6.96 -24.01
CA PRO A 9 9.26 7.34 -24.71
C PRO A 9 10.50 6.99 -23.86
N PRO A 10 11.66 6.69 -24.49
CA PRO A 10 12.86 6.23 -23.78
C PRO A 10 13.58 7.32 -22.98
N ASN A 11 13.08 8.56 -22.97
CA ASN A 11 13.71 9.64 -22.24
C ASN A 11 13.45 9.50 -20.74
N ILE A 12 14.47 9.73 -19.91
CA ILE A 12 14.41 9.64 -18.44
C ILE A 12 13.27 10.46 -17.82
N LYS A 13 12.80 11.51 -18.49
CA LYS A 13 11.62 12.31 -18.05
C LYS A 13 10.32 11.50 -17.95
N TYR A 14 10.25 10.31 -18.56
CA TYR A 14 9.09 9.41 -18.50
C TYR A 14 9.33 8.18 -17.62
N GLU A 15 10.46 8.11 -16.91
CA GLU A 15 10.71 7.06 -15.93
C GLU A 15 9.71 7.17 -14.76
N GLN A 16 9.29 6.01 -14.28
CA GLN A 16 8.37 5.89 -13.16
C GLN A 16 9.03 5.03 -12.10
N SER A 17 9.22 5.58 -10.90
CA SER A 17 9.63 4.80 -9.73
C SER A 17 8.50 3.87 -9.29
N ASP A 18 8.82 2.94 -8.39
CA ASP A 18 7.83 2.12 -7.69
C ASP A 18 6.75 2.99 -7.00
N MET A 19 7.16 4.06 -6.34
CA MET A 19 6.26 5.00 -5.66
C MET A 19 5.40 5.84 -6.61
N ASN A 20 5.90 6.20 -7.80
CA ASN A 20 5.13 6.99 -8.76
C ASN A 20 4.20 6.13 -9.63
N SER A 21 4.56 4.86 -9.86
CA SER A 21 3.68 3.92 -10.56
C SER A 21 2.44 3.56 -9.73
N ILE A 22 1.37 3.09 -10.38
CA ILE A 22 0.16 2.60 -9.67
C ILE A 22 0.17 1.09 -9.41
N ALA A 23 1.16 0.36 -9.92
CA ALA A 23 1.07 -1.08 -10.07
C ALA A 23 1.09 -1.83 -8.73
N ARG A 24 2.05 -1.52 -7.85
CA ARG A 24 2.24 -2.24 -6.59
C ARG A 24 2.99 -1.40 -5.57
N LEU A 25 2.42 -1.29 -4.38
CA LEU A 25 3.07 -0.71 -3.21
C LEU A 25 3.94 -1.77 -2.54
N VAL A 26 5.20 -1.47 -2.29
CA VAL A 26 6.17 -2.33 -1.60
C VAL A 26 7.03 -1.48 -0.68
N LYS A 27 7.27 -1.93 0.55
CA LYS A 27 8.30 -1.34 1.41
C LYS A 27 9.56 -2.21 1.40
N TRP A 28 10.69 -1.58 1.12
CA TRP A 28 12.01 -2.18 1.19
C TRP A 28 12.70 -1.76 2.49
N SER A 29 13.26 -2.71 3.22
CA SER A 29 13.81 -2.48 4.57
C SER A 29 14.88 -1.39 4.62
N TYR A 30 15.62 -1.21 3.53
CA TYR A 30 16.70 -0.21 3.42
C TYR A 30 16.25 1.19 2.99
N HIS A 31 14.95 1.39 2.74
CA HIS A 31 14.35 2.70 2.42
C HIS A 31 13.28 3.12 3.43
N GLU A 32 13.01 2.30 4.44
CA GLU A 32 12.12 2.63 5.54
C GLU A 32 12.75 3.68 6.46
N GLY A 33 11.94 4.60 7.00
CA GLY A 33 12.44 5.57 7.96
C GLY A 33 11.47 6.70 8.25
N ASP A 34 12.00 7.79 8.81
CA ASP A 34 11.23 9.00 9.07
C ASP A 34 10.94 9.75 7.77
N LEU A 35 9.64 9.92 7.48
CA LEU A 35 9.16 10.67 6.31
C LEU A 35 9.65 12.12 6.30
N LYS A 36 9.78 12.75 7.48
CA LYS A 36 10.29 14.12 7.59
C LYS A 36 11.77 14.22 7.26
N SER A 37 12.48 13.11 7.34
CA SER A 37 13.91 12.99 7.05
C SER A 37 14.18 12.44 5.64
N GLY A 38 13.15 12.35 4.79
CA GLY A 38 13.27 11.98 3.38
C GLY A 38 13.05 10.50 3.05
N ALA A 39 12.64 9.68 4.02
CA ALA A 39 12.23 8.30 3.71
C ALA A 39 10.94 8.31 2.87
N PRO A 40 10.83 7.47 1.82
CA PRO A 40 9.61 7.36 1.01
C PRO A 40 8.42 6.77 1.78
N TYR A 41 8.68 6.00 2.84
CA TYR A 41 7.64 5.33 3.63
C TYR A 41 8.09 5.06 5.08
N PRO A 42 7.13 4.99 6.03
CA PRO A 42 7.43 4.72 7.43
C PRO A 42 7.93 3.28 7.64
N PRO A 43 8.57 2.99 8.79
CA PRO A 43 9.00 1.64 9.13
C PRO A 43 7.90 0.59 9.02
N CYS A 44 8.28 -0.62 8.63
CA CYS A 44 7.41 -1.79 8.61
C CYS A 44 6.93 -2.11 10.03
N THR A 45 5.64 -2.40 10.19
CA THR A 45 5.08 -2.79 11.50
C THR A 45 4.93 -4.31 11.67
N GLY A 46 5.09 -5.07 10.59
CA GLY A 46 5.19 -6.53 10.61
C GLY A 46 6.64 -7.00 10.68
N MET A 47 7.10 -7.76 9.69
CA MET A 47 8.49 -8.24 9.61
C MET A 47 9.05 -8.22 8.19
N HIS A 48 10.36 -8.21 8.05
CA HIS A 48 11.01 -8.31 6.75
C HIS A 48 11.31 -9.76 6.38
N ARG A 49 11.04 -10.12 5.12
CA ARG A 49 11.50 -11.40 4.54
C ARG A 49 12.19 -11.09 3.21
N ARG A 50 13.52 -11.30 3.14
CA ARG A 50 14.37 -10.92 2.00
C ARG A 50 14.26 -9.42 1.66
N ALA A 51 14.46 -8.56 2.67
CA ALA A 51 14.36 -7.10 2.59
C ALA A 51 12.99 -6.50 2.19
N VAL A 52 11.97 -7.33 1.95
CA VAL A 52 10.60 -6.86 1.68
C VAL A 52 9.76 -6.94 2.94
N CYS A 53 9.09 -5.85 3.31
CA CYS A 53 8.13 -5.81 4.41
C CYS A 53 6.96 -6.76 4.13
N VAL A 54 6.70 -7.66 5.07
CA VAL A 54 5.42 -8.31 5.25
C VAL A 54 4.60 -7.39 6.15
N TYR A 55 3.55 -6.78 5.61
CA TYR A 55 2.77 -5.76 6.29
C TYR A 55 2.10 -6.30 7.55
N GLY A 56 2.14 -5.50 8.61
CA GLY A 56 1.33 -5.69 9.82
C GLY A 56 0.11 -4.77 9.84
N ALA A 57 -0.77 -4.95 10.81
CA ALA A 57 -1.97 -4.14 10.98
C ALA A 57 -1.66 -2.64 11.14
N GLY A 58 -0.49 -2.30 11.69
CA GLY A 58 -0.02 -0.92 11.86
C GLY A 58 0.30 -0.21 10.54
N ASP A 59 0.56 -0.96 9.46
CA ASP A 59 0.85 -0.39 8.13
C ASP A 59 -0.44 0.02 7.39
N LEU A 60 -1.60 -0.55 7.75
CA LEU A 60 -2.83 -0.44 6.96
C LEU A 60 -3.29 1.01 6.74
N LYS A 61 -3.26 1.85 7.79
CA LYS A 61 -3.68 3.25 7.69
C LYS A 61 -2.88 4.01 6.64
N TRP A 62 -1.58 3.71 6.53
CA TRP A 62 -0.72 4.32 5.53
C TRP A 62 -0.96 3.71 4.14
N ILE A 63 -1.13 2.39 4.04
CA ILE A 63 -1.39 1.67 2.77
C ILE A 63 -2.65 2.22 2.08
N VAL A 64 -3.76 2.39 2.80
CA VAL A 64 -5.04 2.84 2.21
C VAL A 64 -5.05 4.30 1.75
N GLN A 65 -3.98 5.05 2.07
CA GLN A 65 -3.78 6.43 1.61
C GLN A 65 -2.93 6.52 0.34
N GLN A 66 -2.36 5.41 -0.13
CA GLN A 66 -1.54 5.38 -1.35
C GLN A 66 -2.42 5.18 -2.59
N HIS A 67 -1.91 5.58 -3.76
CA HIS A 67 -2.64 5.47 -5.04
C HIS A 67 -2.51 4.10 -5.71
N HIS A 68 -1.66 3.20 -5.18
CA HIS A 68 -1.40 1.90 -5.79
C HIS A 68 -2.62 0.99 -5.76
N LEU A 69 -2.76 0.16 -6.79
CA LEU A 69 -3.88 -0.79 -6.92
C LEU A 69 -3.75 -1.99 -5.98
N LEU A 70 -2.51 -2.42 -5.74
CA LEU A 70 -2.17 -3.60 -4.94
C LEU A 70 -1.00 -3.27 -4.01
N ALA A 71 -0.88 -3.99 -2.90
CA ALA A 71 0.25 -3.89 -2.00
C ALA A 71 0.90 -5.27 -1.79
N ASN A 72 2.22 -5.33 -1.62
CA ASN A 72 2.95 -6.56 -1.36
C ASN A 72 4.00 -6.39 -0.23
N LYS A 73 4.11 -7.32 0.72
CA LYS A 73 3.39 -8.62 0.85
C LYS A 73 2.55 -8.71 2.12
N PHE A 74 1.58 -9.61 2.10
CA PHE A 74 0.81 -10.04 3.26
C PHE A 74 1.04 -11.53 3.48
N ASP A 75 1.05 -11.96 4.74
CA ASP A 75 1.22 -13.36 5.12
C ASP A 75 0.43 -13.61 6.42
N PRO A 76 -0.53 -14.55 6.44
CA PRO A 76 -1.33 -14.84 7.63
C PRO A 76 -0.49 -15.35 8.81
N GLU A 77 0.69 -15.94 8.56
CA GLU A 77 1.61 -16.37 9.63
C GLU A 77 2.35 -15.19 10.29
N VAL A 78 2.38 -14.03 9.62
CA VAL A 78 2.99 -12.80 10.17
C VAL A 78 1.94 -11.96 10.87
N ASP A 79 0.85 -11.65 10.16
CA ASP A 79 -0.25 -10.86 10.72
C ASP A 79 -1.55 -11.10 9.93
N GLU A 80 -2.36 -12.04 10.43
CA GLU A 80 -3.68 -12.33 9.86
C GLU A 80 -4.68 -11.16 10.04
N VAL A 81 -4.49 -10.34 11.08
CA VAL A 81 -5.36 -9.18 11.36
C VAL A 81 -5.20 -8.14 10.25
N ALA A 82 -3.98 -7.94 9.76
CA ALA A 82 -3.72 -7.04 8.63
C ALA A 82 -4.57 -7.41 7.40
N ILE A 83 -4.67 -8.70 7.10
CA ILE A 83 -5.45 -9.23 5.96
C ILE A 83 -6.94 -9.05 6.20
N LYS A 84 -7.45 -9.50 7.36
CA LYS A 84 -8.87 -9.41 7.71
C LYS A 84 -9.39 -7.97 7.75
N CYS A 85 -8.61 -7.05 8.32
CA CYS A 85 -8.98 -5.64 8.37
C CYS A 85 -9.00 -5.00 6.97
N MET A 86 -8.03 -5.32 6.10
CA MET A 86 -8.02 -4.80 4.73
C MET A 86 -9.21 -5.35 3.91
N GLU A 87 -9.54 -6.63 4.07
CA GLU A 87 -10.72 -7.24 3.43
C GLU A 87 -12.01 -6.54 3.88
N ALA A 88 -12.23 -6.42 5.20
CA ALA A 88 -13.41 -5.78 5.75
C ALA A 88 -13.52 -4.31 5.31
N PHE A 89 -12.38 -3.59 5.29
CA PHE A 89 -12.31 -2.20 4.83
C PHE A 89 -12.73 -2.06 3.36
N LEU A 90 -12.17 -2.87 2.47
CA LEU A 90 -12.47 -2.82 1.04
C LEU A 90 -13.91 -3.26 0.75
N ARG A 91 -14.39 -4.31 1.42
CA ARG A 91 -15.77 -4.80 1.30
C ARG A 91 -16.78 -3.73 1.73
N TYR A 92 -16.58 -3.10 2.89
CA TYR A 92 -17.45 -2.02 3.36
C TYR A 92 -17.46 -0.85 2.36
N LYS A 93 -16.27 -0.45 1.87
CA LYS A 93 -16.15 0.62 0.87
C LYS A 93 -16.88 0.30 -0.43
N ALA A 94 -16.82 -0.94 -0.90
CA ALA A 94 -17.48 -1.39 -2.12
C ALA A 94 -19.01 -1.46 -1.98
N ILE A 95 -19.51 -1.94 -0.83
CA ILE A 95 -20.95 -2.12 -0.60
C ILE A 95 -21.65 -0.78 -0.32
N TYR A 96 -21.06 0.07 0.51
CA TYR A 96 -21.72 1.29 1.00
C TYR A 96 -21.23 2.57 0.33
N GLY A 97 -20.19 2.51 -0.50
CA GLY A 97 -19.59 3.69 -1.14
C GLY A 97 -18.94 4.67 -0.16
N ARG A 98 -18.65 4.24 1.08
CA ARG A 98 -18.10 5.06 2.16
C ARG A 98 -16.80 4.45 2.70
N SER A 99 -15.85 5.30 3.09
CA SER A 99 -14.58 4.85 3.67
C SER A 99 -14.69 4.75 5.19
N LEU A 100 -14.23 3.63 5.78
CA LEU A 100 -14.11 3.52 7.25
C LEU A 100 -13.10 4.51 7.85
N LEU A 101 -12.31 5.21 7.04
CA LEU A 101 -11.45 6.31 7.49
C LEU A 101 -12.22 7.59 7.82
N THR A 102 -13.42 7.76 7.25
CA THR A 102 -14.19 9.01 7.32
C THR A 102 -15.55 8.83 7.99
N VAL A 103 -16.03 7.59 8.13
CA VAL A 103 -17.31 7.27 8.76
C VAL A 103 -17.19 7.36 10.28
N GLN A 104 -18.16 7.98 10.95
CA GLN A 104 -18.23 7.96 12.41
C GLN A 104 -18.58 6.57 12.91
N LYS A 105 -18.06 6.19 14.09
CA LYS A 105 -18.28 4.86 14.66
C LYS A 105 -19.77 4.54 14.84
N SER A 106 -20.62 5.53 15.13
CA SER A 106 -22.08 5.39 15.24
C SER A 106 -22.77 5.00 13.93
N ASP A 107 -22.15 5.30 12.79
CA ASP A 107 -22.74 5.17 11.46
C ASP A 107 -22.20 3.94 10.71
N ILE A 108 -21.36 3.14 11.37
CA ILE A 108 -20.87 1.88 10.83
C ILE A 108 -22.02 0.88 10.83
N VAL A 109 -22.41 0.45 9.63
CA VAL A 109 -23.37 -0.64 9.42
C VAL A 109 -22.56 -1.93 9.43
N LEU A 110 -22.78 -2.76 10.46
CA LEU A 110 -22.19 -4.11 10.59
C LEU A 110 -23.17 -5.17 10.08
#